data_AF-A0A538FJM2-F1
#
_entry.id   AF-A0A538FJM2-F1
#
_cell.length_a   1.000
_cell.length_b   1.000
_cell.length_c   1.000
_cell.angle_alpha   90.00
_cell.angle_beta   90.00
_cell.angle_gamma   90.00
#
_symmetry.space_group_name_H-M   'P 1'
#
loop_
_entity.id
_entity.type
_entity.pdbx_description
1 polymer ?
#
loop_
_entity_poly.entity_id
_entity_poly.type
_entity_poly.pdbx_seq_one_letter_code
_entity_poly.pdbx_strand_id
1 'polypeptide(L)'
;MRQQARRASAALLLGCVLLVASSAPAVASGGRGSKASPALPGWVVDRVRFEPVPEPGRAAVPLSVDGLGSYRGALQMVPSDGGVAVIDQLGLDEYLRGLSEIPTTWPAEALQAQVIAARTYALYGVVSGTKNAVHALGADICATDSCQVYRGMTREQDSNADAWNAAVAATSGQVLLYRGGVIFAEYSSSNGGQSVSGGVPWLPSVADPDDATSPLHHWRVSIPFADLSRIFSTPAPVTGASRQGDSVVLTWQQPDGSQGSSASAVADFRVRLDTQQAAPAGMPETVPSGRFTVVVDGPSNSVVLEGGGWGHGVGMSQYGAMGKALRGMRAADILASYYGGLRPVTLPPAQLPSSIRVALDLGRPEAVVGGGRFRLLDGAGHVLAVAAHGSWSVVPGPKGGTVRVVPPADQTGPPALALTTVEPGPTVAPGAPVRLGLQLSAPAFVRVVATPPGGATTVADLGLLEPGPVALPLAAAAGRGTYAVRVEADAGGGRQAVLPVAIGVADPTAQAPPRGGEARSRVEASGDSPATAGVALGRSAATTPVSRLPMWLLELASCAVVATAAVLSPAFHRRRRRGVSETE
;
A
#
# COMPACT_ATOMS: atom_id res chain seq x y z
N MET A 1 66.44 -4.33 7.78
CA MET A 1 67.51 -3.38 7.38
C MET A 1 68.01 -3.76 6.00
N ARG A 2 68.39 -2.77 5.15
CA ARG A 2 69.43 -2.80 4.06
C ARG A 2 69.42 -3.99 3.05
N GLN A 3 69.68 -3.82 1.74
CA GLN A 3 69.87 -2.65 0.86
C GLN A 3 69.88 -3.13 -0.62
N GLN A 4 69.36 -2.32 -1.55
CA GLN A 4 69.90 -1.95 -2.88
C GLN A 4 70.45 -3.03 -3.88
N ALA A 5 70.46 -2.84 -5.22
CA ALA A 5 69.80 -1.90 -6.15
C ALA A 5 70.23 -2.22 -7.61
N ARG A 6 69.82 -1.33 -8.55
CA ARG A 6 70.24 -1.13 -9.98
C ARG A 6 69.27 -1.78 -10.98
N ARG A 7 68.56 -1.02 -11.83
CA ARG A 7 68.95 -0.03 -12.88
C ARG A 7 69.45 -0.72 -14.16
N ALA A 8 69.21 -0.22 -15.37
CA ALA A 8 68.17 0.68 -15.93
C ALA A 8 68.45 0.84 -17.44
N SER A 9 67.43 0.91 -18.30
CA SER A 9 67.52 1.44 -19.67
C SER A 9 66.18 2.03 -20.12
N ALA A 10 66.26 3.13 -20.87
CA ALA A 10 65.18 3.74 -21.65
C ALA A 10 65.57 3.65 -23.15
N ALA A 11 64.84 4.17 -24.16
CA ALA A 11 63.71 5.09 -24.20
C ALA A 11 62.99 5.06 -25.56
N LEU A 12 61.80 5.68 -25.65
CA LEU A 12 61.26 6.49 -26.79
C LEU A 12 61.08 5.81 -28.18
N LEU A 13 60.05 6.02 -28.99
CA LEU A 13 58.77 6.80 -28.95
C LEU A 13 57.64 5.84 -29.44
N LEU A 14 56.37 6.18 -29.78
CA LEU A 14 55.50 7.38 -29.77
C LEU A 14 54.02 6.87 -29.76
N GLY A 15 53.00 7.72 -29.54
CA GLY A 15 51.64 7.43 -30.06
C GLY A 15 50.43 7.81 -29.19
N CYS A 16 50.10 9.11 -29.13
CA CYS A 16 48.78 9.69 -28.84
C CYS A 16 47.82 8.97 -27.84
N VAL A 17 47.75 9.50 -26.61
CA VAL A 17 46.53 9.45 -25.77
C VAL A 17 46.07 10.89 -25.52
N LEU A 18 44.78 11.16 -25.69
CA LEU A 18 44.20 12.48 -25.42
C LEU A 18 43.88 12.65 -23.94
N LEU A 19 44.45 13.70 -23.34
CA LEU A 19 44.14 14.19 -22.00
C LEU A 19 43.43 15.54 -22.11
N VAL A 20 42.30 15.70 -21.43
CA VAL A 20 41.75 17.01 -21.08
C VAL A 20 41.42 16.97 -19.59
N ALA A 21 42.20 17.71 -18.80
CA ALA A 21 42.01 17.84 -17.37
C ALA A 21 41.88 19.31 -16.98
N SER A 22 40.85 19.60 -16.18
CA SER A 22 40.74 20.72 -15.23
C SER A 22 41.48 22.04 -15.55
N SER A 23 40.71 23.07 -15.91
CA SER A 23 41.04 24.46 -15.60
C SER A 23 39.89 25.10 -14.83
N ALA A 24 40.17 25.52 -13.59
CA ALA A 24 39.20 26.22 -12.75
C ALA A 24 39.46 27.74 -12.82
N PRO A 25 38.48 28.58 -13.18
CA PRO A 25 38.61 30.03 -13.10
C PRO A 25 38.45 30.51 -11.64
N ALA A 26 39.13 31.61 -11.29
CA ALA A 26 39.16 32.14 -9.93
C ALA A 26 37.83 32.77 -9.50
N VAL A 27 37.61 32.82 -8.18
CA VAL A 27 36.44 33.47 -7.56
C VAL A 27 36.52 34.99 -7.74
N ALA A 28 35.54 35.56 -8.43
CA ALA A 28 35.25 36.99 -8.42
C ALA A 28 33.99 37.25 -7.58
N SER A 29 34.07 38.17 -6.62
CA SER A 29 33.02 38.47 -5.64
C SER A 29 31.86 39.30 -6.22
N GLY A 30 31.03 38.66 -7.04
CA GLY A 30 29.78 39.23 -7.57
C GLY A 30 28.55 38.80 -6.75
N GLY A 31 28.01 39.70 -5.93
CA GLY A 31 26.83 39.43 -5.11
C GLY A 31 25.57 39.17 -5.94
N ARG A 32 25.28 37.90 -6.22
CA ARG A 32 23.97 37.44 -6.73
C ARG A 32 23.24 36.73 -5.60
N GLY A 33 22.26 37.41 -5.01
CA GLY A 33 21.34 36.77 -4.05
C GLY A 33 20.69 35.56 -4.71
N SER A 34 20.72 34.41 -4.05
CA SER A 34 19.99 33.24 -4.51
C SER A 34 18.51 33.58 -4.53
N LYS A 35 17.93 33.68 -5.74
CA LYS A 35 16.49 33.51 -5.89
C LYS A 35 16.19 32.09 -5.43
N ALA A 36 15.72 31.93 -4.20
CA ALA A 36 15.23 30.66 -3.72
C ALA A 36 14.18 30.17 -4.74
N SER A 37 14.27 28.90 -5.14
CA SER A 37 13.18 28.26 -5.87
C SER A 37 11.90 28.50 -5.07
N PRO A 38 10.79 28.93 -5.71
CA PRO A 38 9.56 29.25 -4.99
C PRO A 38 9.18 28.05 -4.12
N ALA A 39 8.93 28.31 -2.84
CA ALA A 39 8.66 27.25 -1.88
C ALA A 39 7.45 26.45 -2.36
N LEU A 40 7.66 25.17 -2.67
CA LEU A 40 6.60 24.29 -3.15
C LEU A 40 5.42 24.34 -2.14
N PRO A 41 4.17 24.54 -2.62
CA PRO A 41 3.02 24.63 -1.73
C PRO A 41 2.78 23.30 -0.99
N GLY A 42 2.00 23.38 0.07
CA GLY A 42 1.65 22.24 0.91
C GLY A 42 2.53 22.06 2.15
N TRP A 43 2.30 20.96 2.86
CA TRP A 43 2.66 20.77 4.26
C TRP A 43 3.90 19.90 4.43
N VAL A 44 4.73 20.17 5.44
CA VAL A 44 5.89 19.33 5.81
C VAL A 44 5.61 18.72 7.18
N VAL A 45 5.55 17.39 7.22
CA VAL A 45 5.06 16.59 8.37
C VAL A 45 5.95 15.36 8.60
N ASP A 46 5.89 14.76 9.78
CA ASP A 46 6.62 13.52 10.10
C ASP A 46 6.08 12.31 9.32
N ARG A 47 4.77 12.29 9.08
CA ARG A 47 4.03 11.38 8.19
C ARG A 47 2.73 12.03 7.75
N VAL A 48 2.11 11.49 6.70
CA VAL A 48 0.73 11.82 6.33
C VAL A 48 -0.10 10.53 6.24
N ARG A 49 -1.39 10.63 6.57
CA ARG A 49 -2.37 9.54 6.41
C ARG A 49 -3.57 10.03 5.61
N PHE A 50 -3.85 9.34 4.51
CA PHE A 50 -5.02 9.51 3.65
C PHE A 50 -6.07 8.49 4.08
N GLU A 51 -7.16 8.94 4.70
CA GLU A 51 -8.28 8.10 5.11
C GLU A 51 -9.43 8.25 4.12
N PRO A 52 -9.97 7.17 3.52
CA PRO A 52 -11.06 7.28 2.56
C PRO A 52 -12.35 7.72 3.25
N VAL A 53 -13.04 8.68 2.64
CA VAL A 53 -14.29 9.27 3.16
C VAL A 53 -15.44 8.82 2.25
N PRO A 54 -16.45 8.10 2.78
CA PRO A 54 -17.64 7.73 2.00
C PRO A 54 -18.48 8.97 1.66
N GLU A 55 -19.11 8.96 0.49
CA GLU A 55 -20.21 9.88 0.21
C GLU A 55 -21.47 9.45 1.00
N PRO A 56 -22.38 10.38 1.36
CA PRO A 56 -23.61 10.05 2.08
C PRO A 56 -24.42 8.93 1.38
N GLY A 57 -24.65 7.82 2.10
CA GLY A 57 -25.37 6.66 1.58
C GLY A 57 -24.59 5.75 0.63
N ARG A 58 -23.28 5.93 0.48
CA ARG A 58 -22.40 5.10 -0.37
C ARG A 58 -21.27 4.46 0.45
N ALA A 59 -20.71 3.36 -0.06
CA ALA A 59 -19.45 2.84 0.44
C ALA A 59 -18.29 3.77 0.07
N ALA A 60 -17.22 3.77 0.85
CA ALA A 60 -16.02 4.51 0.51
C ALA A 60 -15.31 3.87 -0.69
N VAL A 61 -14.91 4.69 -1.66
CA VAL A 61 -14.18 4.24 -2.85
C VAL A 61 -12.70 3.99 -2.47
N PRO A 62 -12.08 2.87 -2.88
CA PRO A 62 -10.67 2.59 -2.66
C PRO A 62 -9.74 3.74 -3.05
N LEU A 63 -8.62 3.86 -2.34
CA LEU A 63 -7.58 4.83 -2.65
C LEU A 63 -6.56 4.20 -3.60
N SER A 64 -6.04 4.98 -4.55
CA SER A 64 -5.01 4.52 -5.48
C SER A 64 -3.66 5.16 -5.18
N VAL A 65 -2.57 4.41 -5.42
CA VAL A 65 -1.21 4.94 -5.46
C VAL A 65 -0.62 4.63 -6.84
N ASP A 66 -0.13 5.66 -7.51
CA ASP A 66 0.39 5.54 -8.86
C ASP A 66 1.53 4.52 -8.96
N GLY A 67 1.54 3.72 -10.02
CA GLY A 67 2.47 2.60 -10.23
C GLY A 67 2.30 1.39 -9.30
N LEU A 68 1.43 1.41 -8.28
CA LEU A 68 1.21 0.27 -7.36
C LEU A 68 -0.18 -0.34 -7.48
N GLY A 69 -1.24 0.47 -7.59
CA GLY A 69 -2.62 -0.01 -7.74
C GLY A 69 -3.60 0.69 -6.79
N SER A 70 -4.69 -0.01 -6.45
CA SER A 70 -5.74 0.49 -5.56
C SER A 70 -5.91 -0.38 -4.32
N TYR A 71 -6.26 0.24 -3.20
CA TYR A 71 -6.20 -0.33 -1.85
C TYR A 71 -7.42 0.05 -1.01
N ARG A 72 -7.78 -0.82 -0.08
CA ARG A 72 -8.78 -0.53 0.98
C ARG A 72 -8.11 0.31 2.08
N GLY A 73 -8.85 0.57 3.16
CA GLY A 73 -8.29 1.21 4.34
C GLY A 73 -7.69 2.59 4.08
N ALA A 74 -6.79 3.01 4.95
CA ALA A 74 -6.11 4.30 4.89
C ALA A 74 -4.65 4.13 4.48
N LEU A 75 -4.19 4.93 3.53
CA LEU A 75 -2.79 4.94 3.10
C LEU A 75 -1.97 5.88 3.97
N GLN A 76 -0.85 5.41 4.52
CA GLN A 76 0.17 6.22 5.17
C GLN A 76 1.39 6.40 4.25
N MET A 77 1.96 7.60 4.27
CA MET A 77 3.27 7.88 3.70
C MET A 77 4.21 8.36 4.80
N VAL A 78 5.33 7.67 4.93
CA VAL A 78 6.36 7.91 5.95
C VAL A 78 7.71 8.14 5.29
N PRO A 79 8.61 8.96 5.86
CA PRO A 79 9.95 9.16 5.34
C PRO A 79 10.76 7.86 5.48
N SER A 80 11.54 7.54 4.45
CA SER A 80 12.48 6.42 4.47
C SER A 80 13.85 6.83 3.92
N ASP A 81 14.82 5.91 3.89
CA ASP A 81 16.16 6.24 3.40
C ASP A 81 16.11 6.49 1.88
N GLY A 82 16.50 7.69 1.46
CA GLY A 82 16.42 8.15 0.07
C GLY A 82 15.03 8.45 -0.49
N GLY A 83 13.93 8.25 0.26
CA GLY A 83 12.58 8.29 -0.33
C GLY A 83 11.40 8.39 0.65
N VAL A 84 10.24 7.96 0.16
CA VAL A 84 8.98 7.84 0.87
C VAL A 84 8.56 6.37 0.85
N ALA A 85 8.27 5.78 2.00
CA ALA A 85 7.64 4.47 2.08
C ALA A 85 6.11 4.61 2.08
N VAL A 86 5.43 3.67 1.43
CA VAL A 86 3.98 3.61 1.28
C VAL A 86 3.43 2.43 2.08
N ILE A 87 2.50 2.70 2.98
CA ILE A 87 1.93 1.71 3.91
C ILE A 87 0.41 1.73 3.80
N ASP A 88 -0.21 0.60 3.48
CA ASP A 88 -1.66 0.39 3.57
C ASP A 88 -2.06 0.05 5.01
N GLN A 89 -3.14 0.62 5.54
CA GLN A 89 -3.68 0.32 6.87
C GLN A 89 -5.17 0.01 6.81
N LEU A 90 -5.51 -1.27 6.93
CA LEU A 90 -6.85 -1.83 6.74
C LEU A 90 -7.17 -2.95 7.73
N GLY A 91 -8.42 -3.43 7.75
CA GLY A 91 -8.82 -4.55 8.61
C GLY A 91 -8.12 -5.86 8.23
N LEU A 92 -7.86 -6.75 9.21
CA LEU A 92 -7.09 -7.99 8.97
C LEU A 92 -7.76 -8.91 7.93
N ASP A 93 -9.09 -9.05 7.94
CA ASP A 93 -9.82 -9.81 6.92
C ASP A 93 -9.96 -9.04 5.60
N GLU A 94 -9.76 -7.71 5.56
CA GLU A 94 -9.69 -6.96 4.29
C GLU A 94 -8.34 -7.17 3.60
N TYR A 95 -7.25 -7.13 4.36
CA TYR A 95 -5.91 -7.50 3.90
C TYR A 95 -5.89 -8.89 3.25
N LEU A 96 -6.53 -9.87 3.89
CA LEU A 96 -6.59 -11.24 3.37
C LEU A 96 -7.37 -11.33 2.05
N ARG A 97 -8.34 -10.46 1.75
CA ARG A 97 -9.00 -10.44 0.44
C ARG A 97 -8.06 -10.00 -0.68
N GLY A 98 -7.18 -9.03 -0.42
CA GLY A 98 -6.15 -8.59 -1.37
C GLY A 98 -4.94 -9.51 -1.51
N LEU A 99 -4.91 -10.65 -0.81
CA LEU A 99 -3.79 -11.58 -0.79
C LEU A 99 -3.78 -12.53 -2.01
N SER A 100 -2.64 -12.64 -2.67
CA SER A 100 -2.46 -13.22 -4.02
C SER A 100 -1.49 -14.41 -4.04
N GLU A 101 -1.48 -15.22 -2.97
CA GLU A 101 -0.56 -16.35 -2.77
C GLU A 101 -0.80 -17.55 -3.70
N ILE A 102 -2.06 -17.89 -3.95
CA ILE A 102 -2.45 -19.09 -4.72
C ILE A 102 -3.57 -18.76 -5.72
N PRO A 103 -3.75 -19.53 -6.81
CA PRO A 103 -4.85 -19.36 -7.74
C PRO A 103 -6.22 -19.46 -7.05
N THR A 104 -7.12 -18.52 -7.37
CA THR A 104 -8.52 -18.46 -6.92
C THR A 104 -9.37 -19.65 -7.41
N THR A 105 -8.89 -20.38 -8.41
CA THR A 105 -9.51 -21.57 -9.01
C THR A 105 -9.23 -22.87 -8.24
N TRP A 106 -8.40 -22.85 -7.20
CA TRP A 106 -8.08 -24.02 -6.39
C TRP A 106 -9.26 -24.45 -5.48
N PRO A 107 -9.30 -25.72 -5.02
CA PRO A 107 -10.42 -26.22 -4.22
C PRO A 107 -10.62 -25.44 -2.92
N ALA A 108 -11.87 -25.22 -2.53
CA ALA A 108 -12.25 -24.34 -1.42
C ALA A 108 -11.56 -24.67 -0.08
N GLU A 109 -11.23 -25.94 0.20
CA GLU A 109 -10.52 -26.34 1.42
C GLU A 109 -9.04 -25.95 1.40
N ALA A 110 -8.40 -25.91 0.23
CA ALA A 110 -7.05 -25.38 0.07
C ALA A 110 -7.04 -23.84 0.18
N LEU A 111 -8.06 -23.16 -0.38
CA LEU A 111 -8.24 -21.72 -0.19
C LEU A 111 -8.39 -21.38 1.31
N GLN A 112 -9.28 -22.08 2.02
CA GLN A 112 -9.49 -21.90 3.46
C GLN A 112 -8.22 -22.20 4.27
N ALA A 113 -7.48 -23.27 3.94
CA ALA A 113 -6.21 -23.57 4.60
C ALA A 113 -5.19 -22.44 4.40
N GLN A 114 -5.02 -21.93 3.18
CA GLN A 114 -4.13 -20.81 2.88
C GLN A 114 -4.55 -19.53 3.62
N VAL A 115 -5.84 -19.20 3.69
CA VAL A 115 -6.31 -18.03 4.45
C VAL A 115 -5.99 -18.17 5.94
N ILE A 116 -6.21 -19.33 6.56
CA ILE A 116 -5.96 -19.52 8.01
C ILE A 116 -4.46 -19.45 8.30
N ALA A 117 -3.62 -20.09 7.48
CA ALA A 117 -2.17 -19.99 7.60
C ALA A 117 -1.72 -18.53 7.43
N ALA A 118 -2.21 -17.83 6.40
CA ALA A 118 -1.90 -16.43 6.13
C ALA A 118 -2.35 -15.48 7.26
N ARG A 119 -3.58 -15.65 7.81
CA ARG A 119 -4.06 -14.86 8.95
C ARG A 119 -3.18 -15.07 10.18
N THR A 120 -2.73 -16.31 10.39
CA THR A 120 -1.85 -16.67 11.51
C THR A 120 -0.46 -16.05 11.33
N TYR A 121 0.12 -16.12 10.14
CA TYR A 121 1.40 -15.48 9.79
C TYR A 121 1.34 -13.96 9.98
N ALA A 122 0.32 -13.31 9.42
CA ALA A 122 0.11 -11.87 9.52
C ALA A 122 -0.05 -11.41 10.99
N LEU A 123 -0.85 -12.14 11.77
CA LEU A 123 -1.02 -11.88 13.19
C LEU A 123 0.26 -12.12 13.99
N TYR A 124 1.07 -13.13 13.65
CA TYR A 124 2.39 -13.35 14.25
C TYR A 124 3.33 -12.17 14.01
N GLY A 125 3.33 -11.57 12.81
CA GLY A 125 4.06 -10.33 12.52
C GLY A 125 3.71 -9.22 13.54
N VAL A 126 2.41 -8.93 13.67
CA VAL A 126 1.87 -7.91 14.61
C VAL A 126 2.26 -8.20 16.08
N VAL A 127 2.14 -9.44 16.57
CA VAL A 127 2.28 -9.75 18.02
C VAL A 127 3.68 -10.18 18.46
N SER A 128 4.56 -10.60 17.53
CA SER A 128 5.89 -11.13 17.86
C SER A 128 6.90 -10.05 18.31
N GLY A 129 6.64 -8.77 18.01
CA GLY A 129 7.58 -7.68 18.28
C GLY A 129 8.86 -7.75 17.43
N THR A 130 8.77 -8.37 16.25
CA THR A 130 9.86 -8.49 15.26
C THR A 130 10.45 -7.13 14.89
N LYS A 131 11.74 -7.10 14.54
CA LYS A 131 12.44 -5.87 14.14
C LYS A 131 13.25 -6.10 12.87
N ASN A 132 12.75 -5.55 11.76
CA ASN A 132 13.40 -5.49 10.46
C ASN A 132 13.12 -4.11 9.82
N ALA A 133 13.51 -3.88 8.57
CA ALA A 133 13.32 -2.60 7.88
C ALA A 133 11.83 -2.17 7.80
N VAL A 134 10.91 -3.11 7.59
CA VAL A 134 9.46 -2.86 7.54
C VAL A 134 8.94 -2.33 8.88
N HIS A 135 9.35 -2.98 9.97
CA HIS A 135 8.99 -2.58 11.33
C HIS A 135 9.62 -1.23 11.73
N ALA A 136 10.81 -0.90 11.20
CA ALA A 136 11.46 0.39 11.44
C ALA A 136 10.70 1.57 10.80
N LEU A 137 9.97 1.33 9.71
CA LEU A 137 9.06 2.29 9.07
C LEU A 137 7.68 2.35 9.76
N GLY A 138 7.40 1.42 10.68
CA GLY A 138 6.13 1.33 11.40
C GLY A 138 5.03 0.60 10.63
N ALA A 139 5.38 -0.30 9.71
CA ALA A 139 4.48 -1.34 9.19
C ALA A 139 4.66 -2.66 9.97
N ASP A 140 3.64 -3.52 9.93
CA ASP A 140 3.64 -4.83 10.58
C ASP A 140 4.11 -5.96 9.64
N ILE A 141 3.88 -5.78 8.33
CA ILE A 141 4.19 -6.76 7.28
C ILE A 141 4.48 -6.06 5.94
N CYS A 142 5.03 -6.77 4.96
CA CYS A 142 5.28 -6.28 3.60
C CYS A 142 4.41 -7.00 2.55
N ALA A 143 4.24 -6.38 1.38
CA ALA A 143 3.40 -6.88 0.30
C ALA A 143 4.09 -7.87 -0.68
N THR A 144 5.36 -8.21 -0.44
CA THR A 144 6.18 -9.06 -1.31
C THR A 144 6.32 -10.49 -0.77
N ASP A 145 6.87 -11.38 -1.59
CA ASP A 145 7.32 -12.74 -1.25
C ASP A 145 8.15 -12.86 0.05
N SER A 146 8.85 -11.79 0.42
CA SER A 146 9.67 -11.66 1.62
C SER A 146 8.82 -11.59 2.91
N CYS A 147 7.51 -11.40 2.77
CA CYS A 147 6.53 -11.60 3.83
C CYS A 147 5.35 -12.45 3.31
N GLN A 148 4.42 -11.83 2.57
CA GLN A 148 3.27 -12.48 1.92
C GLN A 148 2.81 -11.62 0.73
N VAL A 149 2.42 -12.24 -0.40
CA VAL A 149 2.12 -11.50 -1.64
C VAL A 149 0.76 -10.80 -1.57
N TYR A 150 0.75 -9.46 -1.48
CA TYR A 150 -0.46 -8.64 -1.36
C TYR A 150 -0.61 -7.65 -2.53
N ARG A 151 -1.76 -7.66 -3.19
CA ARG A 151 -2.05 -6.86 -4.41
C ARG A 151 -3.28 -5.95 -4.27
N GLY A 152 -3.82 -5.82 -3.06
CA GLY A 152 -4.97 -4.97 -2.76
C GLY A 152 -6.18 -5.26 -3.65
N MET A 153 -6.84 -4.19 -4.13
CA MET A 153 -8.02 -4.28 -4.99
C MET A 153 -7.77 -5.02 -6.31
N THR A 154 -6.53 -5.11 -6.80
CA THR A 154 -6.19 -5.88 -8.01
C THR A 154 -6.65 -7.32 -7.87
N ARG A 155 -6.39 -7.92 -6.71
CA ARG A 155 -6.76 -9.29 -6.38
C ARG A 155 -8.26 -9.44 -6.11
N GLU A 156 -8.88 -8.46 -5.47
CA GLU A 156 -10.33 -8.45 -5.27
C GLU A 156 -11.13 -8.24 -6.56
N GLN A 157 -10.45 -7.92 -7.66
CA GLN A 157 -11.02 -7.76 -9.00
C GLN A 157 -10.64 -8.93 -9.95
N ASP A 158 -9.95 -9.96 -9.46
CA ASP A 158 -9.72 -11.21 -10.20
C ASP A 158 -11.06 -11.83 -10.62
N SER A 159 -11.10 -12.48 -11.79
CA SER A 159 -12.31 -13.11 -12.37
C SER A 159 -12.98 -14.19 -11.50
N ASN A 160 -12.26 -14.71 -10.50
CA ASN A 160 -12.74 -15.70 -9.53
C ASN A 160 -12.57 -15.22 -8.06
N ALA A 161 -12.47 -13.91 -7.82
CA ALA A 161 -12.26 -13.33 -6.49
C ALA A 161 -13.31 -13.76 -5.46
N ASP A 162 -14.56 -14.02 -5.88
CA ASP A 162 -15.64 -14.50 -5.01
C ASP A 162 -15.31 -15.81 -4.27
N ALA A 163 -14.59 -16.75 -4.91
CA ALA A 163 -14.20 -18.01 -4.27
C ALA A 163 -13.19 -17.78 -3.13
N TRP A 164 -12.27 -16.83 -3.33
CA TRP A 164 -11.30 -16.40 -2.31
C TRP A 164 -11.98 -15.59 -1.20
N ASN A 165 -12.83 -14.63 -1.55
CA ASN A 165 -13.61 -13.84 -0.60
C ASN A 165 -14.52 -14.72 0.28
N ALA A 166 -15.12 -15.77 -0.29
CA ALA A 166 -15.87 -16.78 0.45
C ALA A 166 -14.99 -17.58 1.42
N ALA A 167 -13.78 -17.98 1.03
CA ALA A 167 -12.81 -18.63 1.93
C ALA A 167 -12.33 -17.70 3.06
N VAL A 168 -12.17 -16.40 2.79
CA VAL A 168 -11.87 -15.38 3.82
C VAL A 168 -13.01 -15.26 4.81
N ALA A 169 -14.26 -15.13 4.34
CA ALA A 169 -15.43 -15.02 5.20
C ALA A 169 -15.70 -16.30 6.02
N ALA A 170 -15.63 -17.48 5.40
CA ALA A 170 -15.88 -18.78 6.04
C ALA A 170 -14.86 -19.12 7.16
N THR A 171 -13.69 -18.49 7.13
CA THR A 171 -12.62 -18.68 8.12
C THR A 171 -12.39 -17.47 9.02
N SER A 172 -13.29 -16.48 9.03
CA SER A 172 -13.08 -15.23 9.77
C SER A 172 -12.69 -15.48 11.24
N GLY A 173 -11.62 -14.80 11.68
CA GLY A 173 -11.02 -14.95 13.01
C GLY A 173 -10.30 -16.27 13.30
N GLN A 174 -10.29 -17.25 12.39
CA GLN A 174 -9.58 -18.53 12.59
C GLN A 174 -8.07 -18.39 12.38
N VAL A 175 -7.30 -18.89 13.35
CA VAL A 175 -5.82 -18.94 13.35
C VAL A 175 -5.32 -20.25 13.98
N LEU A 176 -4.02 -20.54 13.85
CA LEU A 176 -3.35 -21.65 14.55
C LEU A 176 -2.61 -21.15 15.80
N LEU A 177 -2.78 -21.86 16.92
CA LEU A 177 -2.19 -21.51 18.21
C LEU A 177 -1.38 -22.68 18.78
N TYR A 178 -0.19 -22.42 19.33
CA TYR A 178 0.57 -23.37 20.14
C TYR A 178 0.68 -22.85 21.57
N ARG A 179 0.14 -23.61 22.54
CA ARG A 179 0.08 -23.24 23.97
C ARG A 179 -0.52 -21.84 24.22
N GLY A 180 -1.50 -21.45 23.39
CA GLY A 180 -2.17 -20.14 23.45
C GLY A 180 -1.45 -19.00 22.70
N GLY A 181 -0.19 -19.18 22.29
CA GLY A 181 0.51 -18.23 21.43
C GLY A 181 0.20 -18.46 19.95
N VAL A 182 0.06 -17.37 19.18
CA VAL A 182 -0.01 -17.41 17.71
C VAL A 182 1.29 -17.98 17.16
N ILE A 183 1.23 -18.95 16.25
CA ILE A 183 2.44 -19.56 15.67
C ILE A 183 2.98 -18.73 14.49
N PHE A 184 4.27 -18.86 14.19
CA PHE A 184 4.78 -18.51 12.87
C PHE A 184 4.34 -19.59 11.88
N ALA A 185 3.26 -19.33 11.14
CA ALA A 185 2.62 -20.28 10.23
C ALA A 185 3.28 -20.23 8.84
N GLU A 186 4.54 -20.67 8.76
CA GLU A 186 5.29 -20.73 7.50
C GLU A 186 4.59 -21.58 6.43
N TYR A 187 4.66 -21.15 5.17
CA TYR A 187 4.20 -21.89 4.00
C TYR A 187 5.07 -21.54 2.78
N SER A 188 5.12 -22.42 1.78
CA SER A 188 5.79 -22.19 0.50
C SER A 188 5.09 -22.93 -0.65
N SER A 189 5.43 -22.60 -1.90
CA SER A 189 4.69 -23.13 -3.06
C SER A 189 4.70 -24.66 -3.14
N SER A 190 5.88 -25.28 -3.11
CA SER A 190 6.01 -26.74 -3.16
C SER A 190 7.21 -27.20 -2.33
N ASN A 191 7.16 -28.39 -1.74
CA ASN A 191 8.23 -28.93 -0.89
C ASN A 191 8.99 -30.11 -1.53
N GLY A 192 8.57 -30.61 -2.69
CA GLY A 192 9.19 -31.75 -3.38
C GLY A 192 8.84 -33.11 -2.77
N GLY A 193 7.73 -33.21 -2.05
CA GLY A 193 7.25 -34.43 -1.41
C GLY A 193 7.65 -34.65 0.05
N GLN A 194 8.26 -33.65 0.71
CA GLN A 194 8.63 -33.69 2.13
C GLN A 194 8.87 -32.26 2.62
N SER A 195 8.22 -31.82 3.71
CA SER A 195 8.48 -30.51 4.32
C SER A 195 9.81 -30.48 5.07
N VAL A 196 10.40 -29.29 5.19
CA VAL A 196 11.59 -29.02 6.01
C VAL A 196 11.16 -28.73 7.46
N SER A 197 11.91 -29.23 8.43
CA SER A 197 11.65 -28.94 9.84
C SER A 197 12.05 -27.50 10.20
N GLY A 198 11.10 -26.73 10.74
CA GLY A 198 11.36 -25.39 11.31
C GLY A 198 12.03 -25.43 12.70
N GLY A 199 12.40 -26.62 13.19
CA GLY A 199 13.05 -26.78 14.50
C GLY A 199 12.14 -26.60 15.72
N VAL A 200 10.82 -26.50 15.50
CA VAL A 200 9.79 -26.29 16.54
C VAL A 200 8.67 -27.34 16.43
N PRO A 201 7.96 -27.69 17.53
CA PRO A 201 7.00 -28.80 17.52
C PRO A 201 5.85 -28.68 16.51
N TRP A 202 5.49 -27.45 16.12
CA TRP A 202 4.43 -27.15 15.15
C TRP A 202 4.94 -26.92 13.72
N LEU A 203 6.24 -27.12 13.44
CA LEU A 203 6.82 -27.16 12.09
C LEU A 203 7.69 -28.41 11.91
N PRO A 204 7.13 -29.63 12.04
CA PRO A 204 7.85 -30.87 11.77
C PRO A 204 8.19 -31.04 10.29
N SER A 205 9.15 -31.91 10.00
CA SER A 205 9.33 -32.47 8.65
C SER A 205 8.33 -33.61 8.44
N VAL A 206 7.52 -33.52 7.38
CA VAL A 206 6.39 -34.41 7.09
C VAL A 206 6.45 -34.85 5.63
N ALA A 207 6.20 -36.14 5.37
CA ALA A 207 6.11 -36.69 4.02
C ALA A 207 4.83 -36.20 3.32
N ASP A 208 4.97 -35.74 2.08
CA ASP A 208 3.93 -34.98 1.38
C ASP A 208 3.69 -35.47 -0.06
N PRO A 209 3.18 -36.69 -0.28
CA PRO A 209 2.95 -37.22 -1.63
C PRO A 209 1.91 -36.42 -2.43
N ASP A 210 1.09 -35.59 -1.79
CA ASP A 210 0.10 -34.73 -2.44
C ASP A 210 0.75 -33.55 -3.20
N ASP A 211 1.98 -33.19 -2.81
CA ASP A 211 2.81 -32.17 -3.47
C ASP A 211 3.19 -32.56 -4.91
N ALA A 212 3.03 -33.82 -5.30
CA ALA A 212 3.21 -34.32 -6.67
C ALA A 212 2.25 -33.70 -7.71
N THR A 213 1.27 -32.91 -7.26
CA THR A 213 0.46 -32.03 -8.12
C THR A 213 1.21 -30.77 -8.59
N SER A 214 2.39 -30.47 -8.04
CA SER A 214 3.20 -29.32 -8.45
C SER A 214 4.00 -29.58 -9.72
N PRO A 215 4.05 -28.65 -10.69
CA PRO A 215 4.99 -28.72 -11.82
C PRO A 215 6.45 -28.59 -11.38
N LEU A 216 6.71 -28.16 -10.12
CA LEU A 216 8.04 -28.03 -9.53
C LEU A 216 8.32 -29.10 -8.46
N HIS A 217 7.47 -30.14 -8.34
CA HIS A 217 7.68 -31.25 -7.41
C HIS A 217 9.05 -31.90 -7.61
N HIS A 218 9.48 -32.05 -8.86
CA HIS A 218 10.84 -32.40 -9.26
C HIS A 218 11.31 -31.41 -10.33
N TRP A 219 12.58 -31.01 -10.27
CA TRP A 219 13.22 -30.16 -11.28
C TRP A 219 14.68 -30.57 -11.48
N ARG A 220 15.21 -30.26 -12.67
CA ARG A 220 16.60 -30.54 -13.05
C ARG A 220 17.16 -29.40 -13.89
N VAL A 221 18.29 -28.84 -13.47
CA VAL A 221 19.03 -27.80 -14.20
C VAL A 221 20.48 -28.26 -14.45
N SER A 222 21.05 -27.88 -15.59
CA SER A 222 22.45 -28.12 -15.93
C SER A 222 23.19 -26.79 -16.02
N ILE A 223 24.30 -26.68 -15.29
CA ILE A 223 25.07 -25.45 -15.11
C ILE A 223 26.51 -25.71 -15.57
N PRO A 224 26.98 -25.08 -16.66
CA PRO A 224 28.35 -25.27 -17.15
C PRO A 224 29.40 -24.87 -16.10
N PHE A 225 30.51 -25.60 -16.03
CA PHE A 225 31.64 -25.25 -15.16
C PHE A 225 32.17 -23.83 -15.41
N ALA A 226 32.11 -23.35 -16.67
CA ALA A 226 32.50 -21.99 -17.03
C ALA A 226 31.63 -20.92 -16.33
N ASP A 227 30.32 -21.16 -16.20
CA ASP A 227 29.41 -20.27 -15.47
C ASP A 227 29.66 -20.32 -13.97
N LEU A 228 29.86 -21.51 -13.39
CA LEU A 228 30.25 -21.62 -11.98
C LEU A 228 31.57 -20.87 -11.70
N SER A 229 32.54 -20.98 -12.59
CA SER A 229 33.82 -20.26 -12.49
C SER A 229 33.63 -18.74 -12.50
N ARG A 230 32.75 -18.24 -13.37
CA ARG A 230 32.38 -16.82 -13.51
C ARG A 230 31.63 -16.31 -12.26
N ILE A 231 30.51 -16.95 -11.92
CA ILE A 231 29.54 -16.51 -10.91
C ILE A 231 30.12 -16.56 -9.49
N PHE A 232 30.98 -17.54 -9.21
CA PHE A 232 31.69 -17.68 -7.93
C PHE A 232 33.12 -17.13 -7.98
N SER A 233 33.55 -16.59 -9.13
CA SER A 233 34.84 -15.93 -9.36
C SER A 233 36.03 -16.77 -8.89
N THR A 234 36.10 -18.03 -9.33
CA THR A 234 37.11 -18.99 -8.88
C THR A 234 38.50 -18.67 -9.45
N PRO A 235 39.59 -18.90 -8.69
CA PRO A 235 40.97 -18.64 -9.15
C PRO A 235 41.42 -19.42 -10.40
N ALA A 236 40.76 -20.53 -10.71
CA ALA A 236 40.95 -21.32 -11.93
C ALA A 236 39.60 -21.97 -12.35
N PRO A 237 39.49 -22.54 -13.56
CA PRO A 237 38.26 -23.16 -14.03
C PRO A 237 37.79 -24.31 -13.13
N VAL A 238 36.51 -24.29 -12.75
CA VAL A 238 35.85 -25.36 -12.00
C VAL A 238 35.94 -26.68 -12.78
N THR A 239 36.23 -27.76 -12.07
CA THR A 239 36.31 -29.14 -12.60
C THR A 239 35.37 -30.10 -11.89
N GLY A 240 34.67 -29.65 -10.84
CA GLY A 240 33.71 -30.45 -10.09
C GLY A 240 32.94 -29.65 -9.05
N ALA A 241 31.86 -30.25 -8.54
CA ALA A 241 31.08 -29.73 -7.43
C ALA A 241 30.54 -30.87 -6.56
N SER A 242 30.26 -30.60 -5.28
CA SER A 242 29.60 -31.55 -4.37
C SER A 242 28.68 -30.85 -3.38
N ARG A 243 27.62 -31.54 -2.94
CA ARG A 243 26.75 -31.10 -1.84
C ARG A 243 27.28 -31.68 -0.52
N GLN A 244 27.53 -30.83 0.47
CA GLN A 244 28.04 -31.22 1.79
C GLN A 244 27.19 -30.57 2.88
N GLY A 245 26.12 -31.27 3.28
CA GLY A 245 25.12 -30.73 4.20
C GLY A 245 24.42 -29.49 3.62
N ASP A 246 24.57 -28.35 4.30
CA ASP A 246 24.02 -27.06 3.87
C ASP A 246 25.03 -26.18 3.10
N SER A 247 26.10 -26.80 2.57
CA SER A 247 27.08 -26.15 1.69
C SER A 247 27.15 -26.83 0.33
N VAL A 248 27.44 -26.04 -0.71
CA VAL A 248 27.94 -26.55 -1.99
C VAL A 248 29.44 -26.23 -2.06
N VAL A 249 30.25 -27.24 -2.38
CA VAL A 249 31.70 -27.11 -2.53
C VAL A 249 32.06 -27.24 -4.00
N LEU A 250 32.66 -26.20 -4.57
CA LEU A 250 33.24 -26.18 -5.91
C LEU A 250 34.73 -26.55 -5.84
N THR A 251 35.23 -27.26 -6.84
CA THR A 251 36.64 -27.69 -6.94
C THR A 251 37.25 -27.31 -8.28
N TRP A 252 38.55 -26.99 -8.30
CA TRP A 252 39.33 -26.67 -9.50
C TRP A 252 40.78 -27.13 -9.34
N GLN A 253 41.51 -27.24 -10.46
CA GLN A 253 42.96 -27.45 -10.45
C GLN A 253 43.69 -26.15 -10.81
N GLN A 254 44.77 -25.84 -10.10
CA GLN A 254 45.64 -24.70 -10.37
C GLN A 254 46.70 -25.02 -11.45
N PRO A 255 47.34 -24.00 -12.07
CA PRO A 255 48.39 -24.21 -13.08
C PRO A 255 49.63 -24.97 -12.60
N ASP A 256 49.88 -25.03 -11.29
CA ASP A 256 50.94 -25.84 -10.67
C ASP A 256 50.55 -27.31 -10.42
N GLY A 257 49.33 -27.69 -10.79
CA GLY A 257 48.74 -29.01 -10.58
C GLY A 257 48.06 -29.21 -9.23
N SER A 258 48.13 -28.25 -8.30
CA SER A 258 47.48 -28.34 -6.99
C SER A 258 45.94 -28.23 -7.10
N GLN A 259 45.22 -28.81 -6.14
CA GLN A 259 43.76 -28.74 -6.08
C GLN A 259 43.32 -27.56 -5.19
N GLY A 260 42.35 -26.79 -5.66
CA GLY A 260 41.68 -25.72 -4.91
C GLY A 260 40.18 -25.99 -4.76
N SER A 261 39.58 -25.39 -3.74
CA SER A 261 38.13 -25.49 -3.51
C SER A 261 37.58 -24.27 -2.78
N SER A 262 36.28 -24.01 -2.96
CA SER A 262 35.53 -23.05 -2.15
C SER A 262 34.18 -23.66 -1.74
N ALA A 263 33.77 -23.38 -0.50
CA ALA A 263 32.45 -23.71 0.00
C ALA A 263 31.58 -22.45 0.04
N SER A 264 30.35 -22.54 -0.47
CA SER A 264 29.30 -21.54 -0.28
C SER A 264 28.14 -22.19 0.48
N ALA A 265 27.46 -21.43 1.36
CA ALA A 265 26.19 -21.90 1.92
C ALA A 265 25.16 -22.07 0.80
N VAL A 266 24.22 -23.01 0.94
CA VAL A 266 23.25 -23.31 -0.12
C VAL A 266 22.37 -22.10 -0.46
N ALA A 267 22.02 -21.27 0.53
CA ALA A 267 21.33 -20.01 0.28
C ALA A 267 22.16 -19.05 -0.59
N ASP A 268 23.44 -18.83 -0.27
CA ASP A 268 24.34 -17.98 -1.06
C ASP A 268 24.57 -18.53 -2.47
N PHE A 269 24.64 -19.86 -2.60
CA PHE A 269 24.82 -20.56 -3.86
C PHE A 269 23.63 -20.38 -4.79
N ARG A 270 22.40 -20.55 -4.27
CA ARG A 270 21.15 -20.26 -4.98
C ARG A 270 21.10 -18.81 -5.46
N VAL A 271 21.10 -17.85 -4.52
CA VAL A 271 20.98 -16.41 -4.80
C VAL A 271 21.97 -15.93 -5.87
N ARG A 272 23.22 -16.43 -5.85
CA ARG A 272 24.23 -16.10 -6.89
C ARG A 272 23.87 -16.63 -8.27
N LEU A 273 23.33 -17.84 -8.40
CA LEU A 273 22.87 -18.42 -9.65
C LEU A 273 21.60 -17.72 -10.13
N ASP A 274 20.60 -17.58 -9.26
CA ASP A 274 19.30 -16.95 -9.56
C ASP A 274 19.43 -15.48 -9.99
N THR A 275 20.50 -14.79 -9.54
CA THR A 275 20.82 -13.41 -9.96
C THR A 275 21.69 -13.34 -11.24
N GLN A 276 22.40 -14.41 -11.62
CA GLN A 276 23.41 -14.37 -12.70
C GLN A 276 23.22 -15.40 -13.84
N GLN A 277 22.12 -16.16 -13.82
CA GLN A 277 21.63 -16.99 -14.90
C GLN A 277 20.12 -16.81 -15.07
N ALA A 278 19.64 -16.90 -16.30
CA ALA A 278 18.21 -16.96 -16.57
C ALA A 278 17.67 -18.34 -16.19
N ALA A 279 16.54 -18.37 -15.47
CA ALA A 279 15.86 -19.61 -15.11
C ALA A 279 15.50 -20.43 -16.37
N PRO A 280 15.61 -21.77 -16.33
CA PRO A 280 15.14 -22.63 -17.41
C PRO A 280 13.64 -22.42 -17.70
N ALA A 281 13.22 -22.64 -18.95
CA ALA A 281 11.82 -22.50 -19.34
C ALA A 281 10.91 -23.41 -18.49
N GLY A 282 9.92 -22.82 -17.81
CA GLY A 282 9.03 -23.50 -16.87
C GLY A 282 9.48 -23.45 -15.40
N MET A 283 10.65 -22.88 -15.09
CA MET A 283 11.11 -22.65 -13.72
C MET A 283 11.03 -21.15 -13.36
N PRO A 284 10.69 -20.80 -12.10
CA PRO A 284 10.66 -19.41 -11.63
C PRO A 284 12.05 -18.86 -11.29
N GLU A 285 12.97 -19.76 -10.94
CA GLU A 285 14.34 -19.52 -10.46
C GLU A 285 15.27 -20.53 -11.16
N THR A 286 16.58 -20.26 -11.16
CA THR A 286 17.57 -21.24 -11.66
C THR A 286 17.69 -22.41 -10.67
N VAL A 287 17.54 -22.17 -9.36
CA VAL A 287 17.58 -23.20 -8.32
C VAL A 287 16.41 -23.00 -7.32
N PRO A 288 15.18 -23.44 -7.66
CA PRO A 288 13.95 -23.08 -6.92
C PRO A 288 13.86 -23.46 -5.43
N SER A 289 14.69 -24.36 -4.92
CA SER A 289 14.67 -24.72 -3.49
C SER A 289 16.06 -25.07 -2.95
N GLY A 290 16.20 -25.12 -1.62
CA GLY A 290 17.40 -25.63 -0.97
C GLY A 290 17.57 -27.17 -1.07
N ARG A 291 16.56 -27.88 -1.59
CA ARG A 291 16.48 -29.34 -1.63
C ARG A 291 16.91 -29.87 -3.00
N PHE A 292 18.21 -30.11 -3.15
CA PHE A 292 18.80 -30.70 -4.36
C PHE A 292 20.06 -31.51 -4.06
N THR A 293 20.30 -32.52 -4.90
CA THR A 293 21.59 -33.20 -5.05
C THR A 293 22.45 -32.49 -6.09
N VAL A 294 23.76 -32.73 -6.04
CA VAL A 294 24.75 -32.19 -6.97
C VAL A 294 25.39 -33.37 -7.69
N VAL A 295 25.23 -33.44 -9.01
CA VAL A 295 25.77 -34.50 -9.87
C VAL A 295 26.72 -33.86 -10.88
N VAL A 296 27.95 -34.37 -10.99
CA VAL A 296 28.91 -33.90 -12.00
C VAL A 296 28.71 -34.66 -13.30
N ASP A 297 28.48 -33.93 -14.39
CA ASP A 297 28.43 -34.47 -15.75
C ASP A 297 29.70 -34.03 -16.50
N GLY A 298 30.77 -34.82 -16.31
CA GLY A 298 32.08 -34.59 -16.94
C GLY A 298 32.02 -34.50 -18.48
N PRO A 299 31.32 -35.41 -19.19
CA PRO A 299 31.13 -35.32 -20.64
C PRO A 299 30.58 -33.99 -21.17
N SER A 300 29.69 -33.31 -20.43
CA SER A 300 29.18 -31.98 -20.80
C SER A 300 29.92 -30.81 -20.15
N ASN A 301 30.95 -31.08 -19.34
CA ASN A 301 31.65 -30.09 -18.49
C ASN A 301 30.68 -29.26 -17.64
N SER A 302 29.72 -29.92 -17.00
CA SER A 302 28.65 -29.27 -16.23
C SER A 302 28.38 -29.91 -14.88
N VAL A 303 27.66 -29.17 -14.05
CA VAL A 303 27.01 -29.65 -12.84
C VAL A 303 25.52 -29.73 -13.11
N VAL A 304 24.96 -30.92 -12.93
CA VAL A 304 23.51 -31.12 -12.88
C VAL A 304 23.07 -30.97 -11.42
N LEU A 305 22.08 -30.12 -11.19
CA LEU A 305 21.35 -30.08 -9.94
C LEU A 305 20.02 -30.80 -10.16
N GLU A 306 19.74 -31.81 -9.34
CA GLU A 306 18.45 -32.52 -9.32
C GLU A 306 17.77 -32.24 -7.99
N GLY A 307 16.57 -31.65 -8.04
CA GLY A 307 15.90 -31.12 -6.85
C GLY A 307 14.39 -31.22 -6.91
N GLY A 308 13.74 -30.62 -5.92
CA GLY A 308 12.28 -30.61 -5.84
C GLY A 308 11.76 -29.51 -4.92
N GLY A 309 10.53 -29.09 -5.19
CA GLY A 309 9.87 -27.98 -4.50
C GLY A 309 10.32 -26.60 -5.00
N TRP A 310 9.58 -25.57 -4.55
CA TRP A 310 9.89 -24.17 -4.77
C TRP A 310 9.61 -23.38 -3.48
N GLY A 311 10.63 -22.63 -3.02
CA GLY A 311 10.64 -21.93 -1.75
C GLY A 311 11.48 -22.65 -0.67
N HIS A 312 11.17 -22.36 0.60
CA HIS A 312 11.91 -22.88 1.77
C HIS A 312 11.42 -24.25 2.26
N GLY A 313 10.19 -24.65 1.93
CA GLY A 313 9.64 -25.97 2.24
C GLY A 313 9.21 -26.19 3.69
N VAL A 314 9.29 -25.18 4.56
CA VAL A 314 8.89 -25.27 5.98
C VAL A 314 7.38 -25.04 6.11
N GLY A 315 6.74 -25.84 6.97
CA GLY A 315 5.30 -25.77 7.19
C GLY A 315 4.50 -26.29 5.99
N MET A 316 3.52 -25.51 5.52
CA MET A 316 2.56 -25.94 4.50
C MET A 316 3.09 -25.80 3.07
N SER A 317 3.01 -26.87 2.27
CA SER A 317 3.09 -26.77 0.81
C SER A 317 1.74 -26.29 0.26
N GLN A 318 1.74 -25.26 -0.57
CA GLN A 318 0.54 -24.77 -1.26
C GLN A 318 0.00 -25.85 -2.21
N TYR A 319 0.86 -26.43 -3.06
CA TYR A 319 0.47 -27.53 -3.95
C TYR A 319 0.07 -28.80 -3.18
N GLY A 320 0.78 -29.13 -2.10
CA GLY A 320 0.43 -30.27 -1.25
C GLY A 320 -0.91 -30.08 -0.51
N ALA A 321 -1.28 -28.84 -0.17
CA ALA A 321 -2.61 -28.49 0.33
C ALA A 321 -3.69 -28.61 -0.76
N MET A 322 -3.40 -28.19 -2.00
CA MET A 322 -4.28 -28.41 -3.16
C MET A 322 -4.52 -29.92 -3.38
N GLY A 323 -3.47 -30.74 -3.42
CA GLY A 323 -3.58 -32.20 -3.57
C GLY A 323 -4.42 -32.85 -2.47
N LYS A 324 -4.21 -32.47 -1.21
CA LYS A 324 -5.06 -32.92 -0.07
C LYS A 324 -6.53 -32.56 -0.25
N ALA A 325 -6.81 -31.32 -0.67
CA ALA A 325 -8.18 -30.87 -0.91
C ALA A 325 -8.83 -31.59 -2.10
N LEU A 326 -8.08 -31.89 -3.17
CA LEU A 326 -8.56 -32.68 -4.31
C LEU A 326 -8.98 -34.10 -3.93
N ARG A 327 -8.32 -34.72 -2.93
CA ARG A 327 -8.76 -35.99 -2.32
C ARG A 327 -9.71 -35.84 -1.13
N GLY A 328 -10.39 -34.70 -1.00
CA GLY A 328 -11.48 -34.47 -0.06
C GLY A 328 -11.09 -34.14 1.39
N MET A 329 -9.81 -33.85 1.67
CA MET A 329 -9.39 -33.42 3.00
C MET A 329 -9.92 -32.03 3.34
N ARG A 330 -10.42 -31.83 4.58
CA ARG A 330 -10.90 -30.53 5.04
C ARG A 330 -9.76 -29.60 5.46
N ALA A 331 -9.97 -28.29 5.39
CA ALA A 331 -8.95 -27.28 5.71
C ALA A 331 -8.28 -27.49 7.08
N ALA A 332 -9.07 -27.83 8.11
CA ALA A 332 -8.55 -28.11 9.45
C ALA A 332 -7.66 -29.37 9.54
N ASP A 333 -7.87 -30.36 8.67
CA ASP A 333 -7.03 -31.57 8.58
C ASP A 333 -5.79 -31.33 7.72
N ILE A 334 -5.91 -30.52 6.65
CA ILE A 334 -4.77 -30.04 5.85
C ILE A 334 -3.77 -29.34 6.76
N LEU A 335 -4.23 -28.36 7.54
CA LEU A 335 -3.40 -27.60 8.47
C LEU A 335 -2.82 -28.50 9.56
N ALA A 336 -3.60 -29.41 10.14
CA ALA A 336 -3.09 -30.37 11.13
C ALA A 336 -2.00 -31.28 10.56
N SER A 337 -2.04 -31.63 9.26
CA SER A 337 -1.00 -32.45 8.63
C SER A 337 0.35 -31.76 8.50
N TYR A 338 0.37 -30.43 8.36
CA TYR A 338 1.61 -29.64 8.27
C TYR A 338 2.07 -29.09 9.62
N TYR A 339 1.16 -28.54 10.41
CA TYR A 339 1.48 -27.78 11.62
C TYR A 339 1.48 -28.62 12.90
N GLY A 340 2.08 -29.82 12.86
CA GLY A 340 2.26 -30.68 14.03
C GLY A 340 0.97 -31.10 14.75
N GLY A 341 -0.13 -31.30 14.01
CA GLY A 341 -1.44 -31.65 14.55
C GLY A 341 -2.30 -30.48 15.02
N LEU A 342 -1.82 -29.23 14.91
CA LEU A 342 -2.60 -28.05 15.30
C LEU A 342 -3.82 -27.85 14.39
N ARG A 343 -4.96 -27.51 15.00
CA ARG A 343 -6.22 -27.21 14.31
C ARG A 343 -6.60 -25.74 14.49
N PRO A 344 -7.39 -25.16 13.56
CA PRO A 344 -7.83 -23.78 13.66
C PRO A 344 -8.67 -23.50 14.92
N VAL A 345 -8.44 -22.34 15.53
CA VAL A 345 -9.23 -21.78 16.63
C VAL A 345 -9.69 -20.38 16.23
N THR A 346 -10.99 -20.10 16.39
CA THR A 346 -11.54 -18.75 16.18
C THR A 346 -11.22 -17.86 17.37
N LEU A 347 -10.46 -16.79 17.16
CA LEU A 347 -10.27 -15.75 18.17
C LEU A 347 -11.48 -14.81 18.23
N PRO A 348 -11.92 -14.36 19.43
CA PRO A 348 -12.87 -13.27 19.56
C PRO A 348 -12.34 -11.99 18.89
N PRO A 349 -13.19 -11.13 18.29
CA PRO A 349 -12.75 -9.89 17.66
C PRO A 349 -11.93 -8.96 18.58
N ALA A 350 -12.18 -8.97 19.89
CA ALA A 350 -11.43 -8.21 20.88
C ALA A 350 -9.98 -8.72 21.12
N GLN A 351 -9.60 -9.87 20.55
CA GLN A 351 -8.24 -10.42 20.57
C GLN A 351 -7.52 -10.27 19.22
N LEU A 352 -8.20 -9.70 18.21
CA LEU A 352 -7.63 -9.40 16.89
C LEU A 352 -7.27 -7.90 16.82
N PRO A 353 -6.21 -7.51 16.09
CA PRO A 353 -5.90 -6.10 15.86
C PRO A 353 -6.97 -5.45 14.98
N SER A 354 -7.35 -4.22 15.32
CA SER A 354 -8.35 -3.44 14.55
C SER A 354 -7.89 -3.06 13.15
N SER A 355 -6.57 -3.04 12.91
CA SER A 355 -5.96 -2.89 11.59
C SER A 355 -4.59 -3.56 11.54
N ILE A 356 -4.18 -4.03 10.36
CA ILE A 356 -2.80 -4.38 10.03
C ILE A 356 -2.20 -3.30 9.12
N ARG A 357 -0.88 -3.06 9.22
CA ARG A 357 -0.14 -2.13 8.36
C ARG A 357 0.78 -2.87 7.41
N VAL A 358 0.57 -2.71 6.12
CA VAL A 358 1.26 -3.43 5.04
C VAL A 358 2.14 -2.45 4.27
N ALA A 359 3.47 -2.61 4.33
CA ALA A 359 4.38 -1.87 3.47
C ALA A 359 4.23 -2.33 2.01
N LEU A 360 3.74 -1.43 1.15
CA LEU A 360 3.60 -1.61 -0.29
C LEU A 360 4.89 -1.26 -1.03
N ASP A 361 5.59 -0.24 -0.54
CA ASP A 361 6.85 0.29 -1.07
C ASP A 361 7.70 0.82 0.10
N LEU A 362 9.02 0.67 0.04
CA LEU A 362 9.93 1.03 1.12
C LEU A 362 10.71 2.34 0.88
N GLY A 363 10.68 2.94 -0.31
CA GLY A 363 11.54 4.09 -0.62
C GLY A 363 11.46 4.63 -2.05
N ARG A 364 10.25 4.89 -2.55
CA ARG A 364 10.05 5.59 -3.83
C ARG A 364 10.32 7.11 -3.72
N PRO A 365 10.79 7.78 -4.80
CA PRO A 365 11.12 9.20 -4.77
C PRO A 365 9.89 10.12 -4.68
N GLU A 366 8.72 9.63 -5.10
CA GLU A 366 7.43 10.32 -5.03
C GLU A 366 6.31 9.27 -4.96
N ALA A 367 5.32 9.49 -4.08
CA ALA A 367 4.08 8.72 -4.02
C ALA A 367 2.90 9.63 -4.37
N VAL A 368 2.25 9.37 -5.51
CA VAL A 368 1.04 10.09 -5.93
C VAL A 368 -0.18 9.30 -5.52
N VAL A 369 -1.07 9.91 -4.73
CA VAL A 369 -2.26 9.30 -4.13
C VAL A 369 -3.52 9.88 -4.78
N GLY A 370 -4.52 9.03 -5.04
CA GLY A 370 -5.79 9.44 -5.63
C GLY A 370 -6.90 8.40 -5.39
N GLY A 371 -7.82 8.27 -6.35
CA GLY A 371 -8.94 7.33 -6.28
C GLY A 371 -10.18 7.97 -5.65
N GLY A 372 -10.66 7.41 -4.55
CA GLY A 372 -11.80 7.93 -3.81
C GLY A 372 -11.59 9.32 -3.18
N ARG A 373 -12.65 9.84 -2.53
CA ARG A 373 -12.55 11.01 -1.64
C ARG A 373 -11.82 10.61 -0.36
N PHE A 374 -11.04 11.52 0.22
CA PHE A 374 -10.26 11.23 1.43
C PHE A 374 -10.09 12.44 2.37
N ARG A 375 -9.85 12.16 3.65
CA ARG A 375 -9.35 13.10 4.67
C ARG A 375 -7.84 12.93 4.80
N LEU A 376 -7.10 14.02 4.97
CA LEU A 376 -5.67 13.96 5.32
C LEU A 376 -5.45 14.32 6.78
N LEU A 377 -4.65 13.49 7.45
CA LEU A 377 -4.12 13.72 8.80
C LEU A 377 -2.58 13.77 8.77
N ASP A 378 -1.97 14.55 9.66
CA ASP A 378 -0.54 14.42 10.01
C ASP A 378 -0.29 13.29 11.02
N GLY A 379 0.97 13.07 11.44
CA GLY A 379 1.32 12.04 12.43
C GLY A 379 0.81 12.28 13.85
N ALA A 380 0.36 13.50 14.18
CA ALA A 380 -0.30 13.83 15.44
C ALA A 380 -1.85 13.77 15.35
N GLY A 381 -2.40 13.54 14.14
CA GLY A 381 -3.83 13.48 13.88
C GLY A 381 -4.49 14.83 13.55
N HIS A 382 -3.71 15.89 13.31
CA HIS A 382 -4.28 17.18 12.86
C HIS A 382 -4.76 17.07 11.41
N VAL A 383 -5.91 17.66 11.12
CA VAL A 383 -6.51 17.62 9.78
C VAL A 383 -5.79 18.59 8.84
N LEU A 384 -5.13 18.07 7.80
CA LEU A 384 -4.54 18.86 6.71
C LEU A 384 -5.59 19.16 5.62
N ALA A 385 -6.50 18.21 5.36
CA ALA A 385 -7.65 18.39 4.49
C ALA A 385 -8.86 17.63 5.02
N VAL A 386 -9.99 18.32 5.25
CA VAL A 386 -11.21 17.74 5.85
C VAL A 386 -11.89 16.72 4.93
N ALA A 387 -11.97 17.06 3.64
CA ALA A 387 -12.22 16.15 2.53
C ALA A 387 -11.51 16.72 1.29
N ALA A 388 -10.87 15.85 0.53
CA ALA A 388 -10.06 16.15 -0.64
C ALA A 388 -10.28 15.08 -1.72
N HIS A 389 -9.86 15.41 -2.94
CA HIS A 389 -10.04 14.57 -4.14
C HIS A 389 -8.93 14.82 -5.17
N GLY A 390 -8.88 13.97 -6.20
CA GLY A 390 -7.88 14.05 -7.26
C GLY A 390 -6.49 13.59 -6.81
N SER A 391 -5.48 13.86 -7.63
CA SER A 391 -4.11 13.41 -7.38
C SER A 391 -3.36 14.36 -6.44
N TRP A 392 -2.86 13.81 -5.32
CA TRP A 392 -2.03 14.49 -4.33
C TRP A 392 -0.64 13.86 -4.31
N SER A 393 0.42 14.66 -4.29
CA SER A 393 1.80 14.19 -4.31
C SER A 393 2.41 14.16 -2.90
N VAL A 394 3.18 13.13 -2.58
CA VAL A 394 4.02 13.06 -1.39
C VAL A 394 5.46 12.77 -1.78
N VAL A 395 6.36 13.68 -1.42
CA VAL A 395 7.81 13.62 -1.73
C VAL A 395 8.64 13.73 -0.44
N PRO A 396 9.93 13.37 -0.45
CA PRO A 396 10.82 13.60 0.68
C PRO A 396 10.80 15.05 1.17
N GLY A 397 10.73 15.23 2.49
CA GLY A 397 10.69 16.55 3.10
C GLY A 397 12.06 17.25 3.06
N PRO A 398 12.10 18.59 3.16
CA PRO A 398 13.35 19.37 3.19
C PRO A 398 14.16 19.20 4.49
N LYS A 399 13.70 18.34 5.41
CA LYS A 399 14.38 17.94 6.64
C LYS A 399 14.38 16.41 6.70
N GLY A 400 15.50 15.80 7.11
CA GLY A 400 15.54 14.36 7.37
C GLY A 400 14.46 13.95 8.38
N GLY A 401 13.79 12.83 8.13
CA GLY A 401 12.64 12.38 8.94
C GLY A 401 11.34 13.17 8.74
N THR A 402 11.14 13.81 7.58
CA THR A 402 9.85 14.40 7.19
C THR A 402 9.49 14.09 5.74
N VAL A 403 8.19 14.17 5.42
CA VAL A 403 7.66 14.18 4.05
C VAL A 403 7.04 15.54 3.75
N ARG A 404 6.97 15.91 2.47
CA ARG A 404 6.19 17.05 1.97
C ARG A 404 4.96 16.54 1.24
N VAL A 405 3.79 17.02 1.64
CA VAL A 405 2.50 16.75 1.01
C VAL A 405 2.12 17.93 0.12
N VAL A 406 1.97 17.70 -1.18
CA VAL A 406 1.69 18.71 -2.19
C VAL A 406 0.26 18.51 -2.74
N PRO A 407 -0.67 19.44 -2.49
CA PRO A 407 -2.02 19.38 -3.03
C PRO A 407 -2.05 19.72 -4.54
N PRO A 408 -3.08 19.29 -5.28
CA PRO A 408 -3.36 19.82 -6.60
C PRO A 408 -3.74 21.31 -6.51
N ALA A 409 -3.57 22.06 -7.61
CA ALA A 409 -3.58 23.52 -7.60
C ALA A 409 -4.88 24.15 -7.06
N ASP A 410 -6.03 23.53 -7.34
CA ASP A 410 -7.37 23.89 -6.88
C ASP A 410 -7.55 23.77 -5.35
N GLN A 411 -6.77 22.92 -4.69
CA GLN A 411 -6.87 22.63 -3.25
C GLN A 411 -5.74 23.30 -2.43
N THR A 412 -4.91 24.14 -3.05
CA THR A 412 -3.81 24.86 -2.36
C THR A 412 -4.28 25.93 -1.37
N GLY A 413 -5.40 26.62 -1.65
CA GLY A 413 -5.85 27.80 -0.91
C GLY A 413 -6.99 27.57 0.09
N PRO A 414 -7.39 28.61 0.83
CA PRO A 414 -8.61 28.59 1.65
C PRO A 414 -9.88 28.44 0.79
N PRO A 415 -10.97 27.85 1.33
CA PRO A 415 -12.23 27.73 0.62
C PRO A 415 -12.83 29.12 0.36
N ALA A 416 -13.27 29.41 -0.86
CA ALA A 416 -13.95 30.66 -1.14
C ALA A 416 -15.39 30.62 -0.57
N LEU A 417 -15.75 31.69 0.13
CA LEU A 417 -17.10 31.97 0.63
C LEU A 417 -17.62 33.23 -0.07
N ALA A 418 -18.74 33.12 -0.80
CA ALA A 418 -19.44 34.27 -1.37
C ALA A 418 -20.88 34.33 -0.84
N LEU A 419 -21.33 35.51 -0.41
CA LEU A 419 -22.73 35.77 -0.06
C LEU A 419 -23.56 35.88 -1.34
N THR A 420 -24.60 35.06 -1.47
CA THR A 420 -25.52 35.07 -2.64
C THR A 420 -26.87 35.69 -2.29
N THR A 421 -27.44 35.41 -1.12
CA THR A 421 -28.68 36.03 -0.64
C THR A 421 -28.69 36.27 0.88
N VAL A 422 -29.53 37.20 1.32
CA VAL A 422 -29.97 37.31 2.72
C VAL A 422 -31.48 37.39 2.71
N GLU A 423 -32.16 36.40 3.27
CA GLU A 423 -33.63 36.32 3.29
C GLU A 423 -34.16 36.62 4.71
N PRO A 424 -35.23 37.43 4.85
CA PRO A 424 -35.94 38.18 3.81
C PRO A 424 -35.20 39.44 3.31
N GLY A 425 -34.14 39.86 3.99
CA GLY A 425 -33.30 40.99 3.61
C GLY A 425 -32.23 41.29 4.66
N PRO A 426 -31.31 42.24 4.42
CA PRO A 426 -30.23 42.62 5.35
C PRO A 426 -30.72 43.32 6.63
N THR A 427 -31.99 43.72 6.68
CA THR A 427 -32.65 44.29 7.87
C THR A 427 -33.96 43.56 8.12
N VAL A 428 -34.21 43.12 9.36
CA VAL A 428 -35.36 42.30 9.73
C VAL A 428 -36.06 42.79 11.01
N ALA A 429 -37.27 42.30 11.26
CA ALA A 429 -37.99 42.56 12.52
C ALA A 429 -37.39 41.72 13.68
N PRO A 430 -37.48 42.18 14.95
CA PRO A 430 -37.02 41.41 16.10
C PRO A 430 -37.65 40.02 16.16
N GLY A 431 -36.82 38.99 16.32
CA GLY A 431 -37.25 37.59 16.39
C GLY A 431 -37.61 36.95 15.04
N ALA A 432 -37.49 37.67 13.92
CA ALA A 432 -37.68 37.06 12.60
C ALA A 432 -36.55 36.04 12.28
N PRO A 433 -36.85 34.93 11.59
CA PRO A 433 -35.83 34.04 11.07
C PRO A 433 -35.08 34.71 9.92
N VAL A 434 -33.75 34.49 9.86
CA VAL A 434 -32.89 34.97 8.77
C VAL A 434 -32.19 33.78 8.15
N ARG A 435 -32.04 33.78 6.82
CA ARG A 435 -31.21 32.79 6.10
C ARG A 435 -30.15 33.50 5.28
N LEU A 436 -28.93 32.96 5.31
CA LEU A 436 -27.85 33.37 4.42
C LEU A 436 -27.73 32.35 3.29
N GLY A 437 -28.00 32.76 2.06
CA GLY A 437 -27.56 32.02 0.87
C GLY A 437 -26.08 32.28 0.63
N LEU A 438 -25.30 31.22 0.50
CA LEU A 438 -23.86 31.26 0.23
C LEU A 438 -23.49 30.40 -0.97
N GLN A 439 -22.34 30.67 -1.58
CA GLN A 439 -21.61 29.74 -2.42
C GLN A 439 -20.29 29.36 -1.72
N LEU A 440 -20.06 28.05 -1.56
CA LEU A 440 -18.81 27.47 -1.03
C LEU A 440 -18.04 26.77 -2.16
N SER A 441 -16.72 26.97 -2.26
CA SER A 441 -15.92 26.42 -3.37
C SER A 441 -15.21 25.08 -3.10
N ALA A 442 -15.04 24.68 -1.85
CA ALA A 442 -14.31 23.48 -1.45
C ALA A 442 -14.88 22.91 -0.13
N PRO A 443 -14.75 21.61 0.16
CA PRO A 443 -15.30 21.03 1.39
C PRO A 443 -14.69 21.68 2.64
N ALA A 444 -15.53 22.09 3.59
CA ALA A 444 -15.09 22.80 4.78
C ALA A 444 -15.99 22.50 5.99
N PHE A 445 -15.41 22.46 7.19
CA PHE A 445 -16.20 22.64 8.41
C PHE A 445 -16.65 24.09 8.49
N VAL A 446 -17.96 24.33 8.53
CA VAL A 446 -18.52 25.68 8.55
C VAL A 446 -19.19 25.94 9.90
N ARG A 447 -18.92 27.10 10.47
CA ARG A 447 -19.62 27.63 11.64
C ARG A 447 -20.07 29.06 11.40
N VAL A 448 -21.15 29.45 12.06
CA VAL A 448 -21.66 30.81 12.07
C VAL A 448 -21.47 31.40 13.45
N VAL A 449 -20.77 32.53 13.51
CA VAL A 449 -20.54 33.29 14.75
C VAL A 449 -21.33 34.59 14.67
N ALA A 450 -22.28 34.82 15.57
CA ALA A 450 -23.14 35.99 15.56
C ALA A 450 -23.03 36.78 16.88
N THR A 451 -22.57 38.03 16.80
CA THR A 451 -22.39 38.93 17.95
C THR A 451 -23.44 40.05 17.91
N PRO A 452 -24.35 40.13 18.91
CA PRO A 452 -25.30 41.24 19.04
C PRO A 452 -24.61 42.55 19.47
N PRO A 453 -25.21 43.73 19.23
CA PRO A 453 -24.77 44.98 19.84
C PRO A 453 -24.72 44.89 21.37
N GLY A 454 -23.50 44.94 21.95
CA GLY A 454 -23.28 44.85 23.39
C GLY A 454 -23.69 43.52 24.04
N GLY A 455 -23.98 42.48 23.25
CA GLY A 455 -24.48 41.18 23.72
C GLY A 455 -23.45 40.05 23.65
N ALA A 456 -23.78 38.91 24.23
CA ALA A 456 -22.96 37.71 24.15
C ALA A 456 -22.96 37.12 22.73
N THR A 457 -21.77 36.77 22.25
CA THR A 457 -21.59 36.07 20.96
C THR A 457 -22.19 34.66 21.02
N THR A 458 -22.96 34.29 20.01
CA THR A 458 -23.42 32.92 19.78
C THR A 458 -22.60 32.25 18.67
N VAL A 459 -22.47 30.93 18.74
CA VAL A 459 -21.80 30.10 17.74
C VAL A 459 -22.75 28.96 17.36
N ALA A 460 -22.90 28.71 16.06
CA ALA A 460 -23.62 27.57 15.51
C ALA A 460 -22.69 26.82 14.55
N ASP A 461 -22.16 25.68 14.99
CA ASP A 461 -21.36 24.79 14.16
C ASP A 461 -22.28 23.95 13.27
N LEU A 462 -22.08 24.00 11.96
CA LEU A 462 -22.95 23.37 10.95
C LEU A 462 -22.37 22.07 10.39
N GLY A 463 -21.20 21.64 10.88
CA GLY A 463 -20.50 20.44 10.43
C GLY A 463 -19.75 20.63 9.11
N LEU A 464 -19.40 19.51 8.48
CA LEU A 464 -18.74 19.47 7.17
C LEU A 464 -19.79 19.76 6.09
N LEU A 465 -19.54 20.79 5.28
CA LEU A 465 -20.37 21.17 4.14
C LEU A 465 -19.64 20.93 2.82
N GLU A 466 -20.43 20.56 1.81
CA GLU A 466 -19.97 20.28 0.44
C GLU A 466 -19.87 21.56 -0.41
N PRO A 467 -19.05 21.57 -1.48
CA PRO A 467 -19.02 22.67 -2.44
C PRO A 467 -20.37 22.87 -3.12
N GLY A 468 -20.78 24.13 -3.29
CA GLY A 468 -22.05 24.47 -3.93
C GLY A 468 -22.81 25.61 -3.22
N PRO A 469 -24.08 25.82 -3.61
CA PRO A 469 -24.99 26.71 -2.90
C PRO A 469 -25.39 26.12 -1.55
N VAL A 470 -25.34 26.93 -0.48
CA VAL A 470 -25.80 26.52 0.86
C VAL A 470 -26.70 27.60 1.46
N ALA A 471 -27.80 27.20 2.10
CA ALA A 471 -28.65 28.08 2.89
C ALA A 471 -28.39 27.87 4.40
N LEU A 472 -27.74 28.84 5.06
CA LEU A 472 -27.47 28.77 6.50
C LEU A 472 -28.60 29.44 7.28
N PRO A 473 -29.28 28.77 8.22
CA PRO A 473 -30.20 29.43 9.14
C PRO A 473 -29.43 30.20 10.22
N LEU A 474 -29.84 31.45 10.49
CA LEU A 474 -29.38 32.18 11.67
C LEU A 474 -30.38 32.02 12.83
N ALA A 475 -29.86 32.05 14.05
CA ALA A 475 -30.69 32.15 15.25
C ALA A 475 -31.50 33.47 15.23
N ALA A 476 -32.76 33.41 15.66
CA ALA A 476 -33.68 34.55 15.63
C ALA A 476 -33.14 35.74 16.45
N ALA A 477 -32.88 36.86 15.79
CA ALA A 477 -32.23 38.02 16.38
C ALA A 477 -33.26 38.87 17.17
N ALA A 478 -33.30 38.68 18.49
CA ALA A 478 -34.30 39.32 19.37
C ALA A 478 -33.88 40.69 19.94
N GLY A 479 -32.57 41.00 19.98
CA GLY A 479 -32.06 42.32 20.33
C GLY A 479 -32.14 43.29 19.15
N ARG A 480 -32.13 44.60 19.42
CA ARG A 480 -32.18 45.64 18.36
C ARG A 480 -30.78 46.01 17.87
N GLY A 481 -30.70 46.58 16.66
CA GLY A 481 -29.45 47.08 16.07
C GLY A 481 -28.71 46.07 15.21
N THR A 482 -27.45 46.39 14.86
CA THR A 482 -26.69 45.62 13.85
C THR A 482 -25.90 44.47 14.47
N TYR A 483 -26.31 43.25 14.18
CA TYR A 483 -25.57 42.04 14.50
C TYR A 483 -24.36 41.90 13.57
N ALA A 484 -23.18 41.68 14.16
CA ALA A 484 -21.98 41.30 13.42
C ALA A 484 -21.96 39.77 13.29
N VAL A 485 -22.31 39.27 12.11
CA VAL A 485 -22.25 37.85 11.78
C VAL A 485 -20.95 37.56 11.03
N ARG A 486 -20.32 36.43 11.30
CA ARG A 486 -19.23 35.87 10.50
C ARG A 486 -19.55 34.43 10.16
N VAL A 487 -19.47 34.08 8.89
CA VAL A 487 -19.41 32.68 8.46
C VAL A 487 -17.95 32.32 8.36
N GLU A 488 -17.53 31.31 9.11
CA GLU A 488 -16.14 30.86 9.21
C GLU A 488 -16.06 29.44 8.65
N ALA A 489 -15.23 29.21 7.65
CA ALA A 489 -15.08 27.92 6.97
C ALA A 489 -13.63 27.43 7.03
N ASP A 490 -13.42 26.21 7.52
CA ASP A 490 -12.10 25.58 7.66
C ASP A 490 -12.01 24.31 6.82
N ALA A 491 -11.12 24.31 5.81
CA ALA A 491 -10.84 23.14 4.99
C ALA A 491 -9.70 22.26 5.56
N GLY A 492 -9.10 22.63 6.70
CA GLY A 492 -7.95 21.97 7.30
C GLY A 492 -6.60 22.53 6.84
N GLY A 493 -5.54 22.23 7.60
CA GLY A 493 -4.17 22.62 7.25
C GLY A 493 -3.90 24.14 7.27
N GLY A 494 -4.72 24.91 7.98
CA GLY A 494 -4.67 26.38 8.00
C GLY A 494 -5.43 27.07 6.86
N ARG A 495 -6.14 26.30 6.02
CA ARG A 495 -6.94 26.80 4.89
C ARG A 495 -8.32 27.27 5.38
N GLN A 496 -8.33 28.41 6.07
CA GLN A 496 -9.52 29.03 6.65
C GLN A 496 -9.98 30.28 5.87
N ALA A 497 -11.28 30.49 5.79
CA ALA A 497 -11.90 31.70 5.24
C ALA A 497 -12.97 32.25 6.20
N VAL A 498 -13.12 33.58 6.19
CA VAL A 498 -14.08 34.30 7.04
C VAL A 498 -14.85 35.31 6.20
N LEU A 499 -16.16 35.14 6.11
CA LEU A 499 -17.09 36.04 5.42
C LEU A 499 -17.89 36.84 6.46
N PRO A 500 -17.59 38.14 6.66
CA PRO A 500 -18.40 39.01 7.51
C PRO A 500 -19.72 39.38 6.83
N VAL A 501 -20.81 39.35 7.58
CA VAL A 501 -22.16 39.75 7.16
C VAL A 501 -22.78 40.62 8.25
N ALA A 502 -23.33 41.77 7.89
CA ALA A 502 -24.05 42.64 8.83
C ALA A 502 -25.56 42.41 8.69
N ILE A 503 -26.25 42.15 9.80
CA ILE A 503 -27.71 41.97 9.85
C ILE A 503 -28.31 43.01 10.79
N GLY A 504 -29.14 43.90 10.27
CA GLY A 504 -29.86 44.89 11.07
C GLY A 504 -31.14 44.31 11.68
N VAL A 505 -31.40 44.58 12.96
CA VAL A 505 -32.70 44.33 13.58
C VAL A 505 -33.38 45.67 13.86
N ALA A 506 -34.53 45.88 13.22
CA ALA A 506 -35.26 47.14 13.20
C ALA A 506 -35.97 47.47 14.51
N ASP A 507 -36.19 48.76 14.76
CA ASP A 507 -37.11 49.22 15.80
C ASP A 507 -38.57 48.88 15.43
N PRO A 508 -39.42 48.44 16.39
CA PRO A 508 -40.85 48.18 16.16
C PRO A 508 -41.69 49.41 15.75
N THR A 509 -41.12 50.62 15.78
CA THR A 509 -41.84 51.89 15.65
C THR A 509 -41.33 52.72 14.46
N ALA A 510 -41.43 52.15 13.26
CA ALA A 510 -41.33 52.87 11.99
C ALA A 510 -42.64 52.73 11.20
N GLN A 511 -43.75 53.14 11.82
CA GLN A 511 -45.07 53.15 11.18
C GLN A 511 -45.07 54.19 10.05
N ALA A 512 -45.26 53.76 8.80
CA ALA A 512 -45.29 54.67 7.66
C ALA A 512 -46.45 55.69 7.82
N PRO A 513 -46.26 56.98 7.47
CA PRO A 513 -47.33 57.96 7.58
C PRO A 513 -48.50 57.59 6.67
N PRO A 514 -49.76 57.76 7.11
CA PRO A 514 -50.91 57.41 6.31
C PRO A 514 -50.99 58.30 5.06
N ARG A 515 -51.07 57.68 3.87
CA ARG A 515 -51.44 58.39 2.65
C ARG A 515 -52.90 58.84 2.77
N GLY A 516 -53.12 60.14 2.89
CA GLY A 516 -54.46 60.71 3.01
C GLY A 516 -55.16 60.87 1.66
N GLY A 517 -56.50 60.88 1.72
CA GLY A 517 -57.33 61.76 0.89
C GLY A 517 -57.54 61.41 -0.58
N GLU A 518 -58.65 60.69 -0.83
CA GLU A 518 -59.49 60.83 -2.05
C GLU A 518 -58.87 60.37 -3.40
N ALA A 519 -59.64 60.10 -4.46
CA ALA A 519 -61.07 60.33 -4.68
C ALA A 519 -61.80 59.09 -5.25
N ARG A 520 -63.14 59.18 -5.30
CA ARG A 520 -64.03 58.16 -5.87
C ARG A 520 -64.04 58.17 -7.40
N SER A 521 -64.10 57.00 -8.03
CA SER A 521 -64.86 56.81 -9.27
C SER A 521 -65.39 55.37 -9.37
N ARG A 522 -66.39 55.15 -10.24
CA ARG A 522 -67.23 53.93 -10.34
C ARG A 522 -67.39 53.59 -11.82
N VAL A 523 -67.02 52.38 -12.23
CA VAL A 523 -67.43 51.72 -13.49
C VAL A 523 -67.60 50.22 -13.21
N GLU A 524 -68.39 49.53 -14.05
CA GLU A 524 -68.95 48.20 -13.84
C GLU A 524 -68.21 47.09 -14.62
N ALA A 525 -68.77 45.87 -14.58
CA ALA A 525 -68.12 44.61 -14.97
C ALA A 525 -68.09 44.28 -16.47
N SER A 526 -67.14 43.42 -16.86
CA SER A 526 -67.33 42.26 -17.75
C SER A 526 -66.17 41.25 -17.51
N GLY A 527 -66.29 39.97 -17.85
CA GLY A 527 -65.90 39.43 -19.16
C GLY A 527 -64.38 39.14 -19.22
N ASP A 528 -63.86 37.93 -19.45
CA ASP A 528 -64.51 36.70 -19.92
C ASP A 528 -63.74 35.42 -19.47
N SER A 529 -64.18 34.24 -19.92
CA SER A 529 -63.61 32.90 -19.69
C SER A 529 -63.20 32.24 -21.04
N PRO A 530 -62.81 30.95 -21.16
CA PRO A 530 -62.28 29.97 -20.20
C PRO A 530 -61.01 29.22 -20.73
N ALA A 531 -60.66 28.08 -20.11
CA ALA A 531 -60.14 26.77 -20.59
C ALA A 531 -59.65 26.55 -22.08
N THR A 532 -58.97 25.46 -22.50
CA THR A 532 -58.93 24.05 -22.04
C THR A 532 -57.76 23.26 -22.69
N ALA A 533 -57.32 22.15 -22.07
CA ALA A 533 -56.67 20.95 -22.68
C ALA A 533 -55.34 21.11 -23.48
N GLY A 534 -54.54 20.06 -23.75
CA GLY A 534 -54.53 18.69 -23.21
C GLY A 534 -54.06 17.62 -24.24
N VAL A 535 -53.46 16.51 -23.76
CA VAL A 535 -53.07 15.29 -24.55
C VAL A 535 -51.83 15.59 -25.46
N ALA A 536 -50.92 14.68 -25.85
CA ALA A 536 -50.97 13.23 -26.04
C ALA A 536 -49.67 12.44 -25.66
N LEU A 537 -49.79 11.11 -25.70
CA LEU A 537 -48.72 10.11 -25.51
C LEU A 537 -48.08 9.66 -26.84
N GLY A 538 -46.84 9.16 -26.80
CA GLY A 538 -46.18 8.38 -27.86
C GLY A 538 -45.50 7.12 -27.29
N ARG A 539 -45.37 6.03 -28.07
CA ARG A 539 -44.99 4.67 -27.57
C ARG A 539 -44.31 3.80 -28.66
N SER A 540 -43.84 2.60 -28.28
CA SER A 540 -43.13 1.53 -29.07
C SER A 540 -41.62 1.74 -29.28
N ALA A 541 -40.69 0.83 -28.90
CA ALA A 541 -40.40 -0.60 -29.26
C ALA A 541 -39.24 -0.68 -30.30
N ALA A 542 -38.40 -1.71 -30.50
CA ALA A 542 -38.24 -3.13 -30.10
C ALA A 542 -36.71 -3.49 -30.14
N THR A 543 -36.09 -4.34 -29.29
CA THR A 543 -35.85 -5.82 -29.37
C THR A 543 -35.35 -6.42 -30.73
N THR A 544 -34.42 -7.41 -30.83
CA THR A 544 -33.83 -8.34 -29.81
C THR A 544 -32.28 -8.69 -29.86
N PRO A 545 -31.69 -9.75 -30.51
CA PRO A 545 -30.57 -10.54 -29.88
C PRO A 545 -29.38 -11.03 -30.79
N VAL A 546 -28.60 -12.06 -30.32
CA VAL A 546 -27.58 -12.95 -30.99
C VAL A 546 -26.10 -12.47 -30.95
N SER A 547 -25.02 -13.24 -30.70
CA SER A 547 -24.76 -14.69 -30.43
C SER A 547 -23.61 -14.94 -29.41
N ARG A 548 -23.44 -16.19 -28.93
CA ARG A 548 -22.21 -16.74 -28.29
C ARG A 548 -21.51 -17.75 -29.21
N LEU A 549 -20.20 -18.00 -29.02
CA LEU A 549 -19.52 -19.32 -28.94
C LEU A 549 -18.00 -19.10 -28.62
N PRO A 550 -17.21 -20.12 -28.20
CA PRO A 550 -16.00 -19.91 -27.38
C PRO A 550 -14.65 -20.18 -28.07
N MET A 551 -13.55 -19.86 -27.39
CA MET A 551 -12.24 -20.51 -27.58
C MET A 551 -11.45 -20.58 -26.26
N TRP A 552 -10.59 -21.60 -26.14
CA TRP A 552 -9.65 -21.81 -25.01
C TRP A 552 -8.22 -21.37 -25.40
N LEU A 553 -7.28 -21.45 -24.44
CA LEU A 553 -5.83 -21.18 -24.51
C LEU A 553 -5.40 -19.71 -24.29
N LEU A 554 -4.99 -19.38 -23.05
CA LEU A 554 -3.72 -18.69 -22.70
C LEU A 554 -3.68 -18.30 -21.20
N GLU A 555 -3.19 -19.19 -20.33
CA GLU A 555 -2.79 -18.85 -18.94
C GLU A 555 -1.48 -19.56 -18.54
N LEU A 556 -0.33 -19.03 -18.98
CA LEU A 556 1.01 -19.39 -18.46
C LEU A 556 2.01 -18.21 -18.61
N ALA A 557 1.58 -16.98 -18.32
CA ALA A 557 2.46 -15.80 -18.34
C ALA A 557 1.91 -14.61 -17.52
N SER A 558 1.89 -14.69 -16.18
CA SER A 558 1.54 -13.55 -15.30
C SER A 558 2.20 -13.58 -13.91
N CYS A 559 3.40 -14.17 -13.82
CA CYS A 559 4.30 -14.07 -12.65
C CYS A 559 5.76 -13.81 -13.11
N ALA A 560 5.95 -12.79 -13.95
CA ALA A 560 7.26 -12.27 -14.33
C ALA A 560 7.14 -10.77 -14.68
N VAL A 561 8.25 -10.03 -14.55
CA VAL A 561 8.35 -8.57 -14.82
C VAL A 561 7.56 -7.68 -13.85
N VAL A 562 8.05 -7.55 -12.61
CA VAL A 562 8.69 -6.29 -12.13
C VAL A 562 9.78 -6.68 -11.13
N ALA A 563 11.06 -6.56 -11.50
CA ALA A 563 12.18 -6.86 -10.61
C ALA A 563 13.47 -6.11 -11.03
N THR A 564 13.50 -4.80 -10.79
CA THR A 564 14.71 -3.98 -11.02
C THR A 564 14.87 -2.96 -9.90
N ALA A 565 16.10 -2.83 -9.39
CA ALA A 565 16.57 -1.80 -8.43
C ALA A 565 16.04 -1.84 -6.97
N ALA A 566 16.62 -2.73 -6.14
CA ALA A 566 17.04 -2.40 -4.77
C ALA A 566 18.05 -3.44 -4.23
N VAL A 567 19.35 -3.12 -4.21
CA VAL A 567 20.41 -3.96 -3.63
C VAL A 567 21.47 -3.08 -2.94
N LEU A 568 21.96 -3.55 -1.77
CA LEU A 568 22.95 -3.01 -0.80
C LEU A 568 22.28 -2.87 0.58
N SER A 569 22.77 -3.42 1.70
CA SER A 569 23.95 -4.26 1.97
C SER A 569 23.69 -5.22 3.16
N PRO A 570 24.42 -6.35 3.29
CA PRO A 570 24.26 -7.29 4.41
C PRO A 570 25.17 -6.95 5.62
N ALA A 571 24.69 -7.21 6.84
CA ALA A 571 25.51 -7.18 8.07
C ALA A 571 25.06 -8.24 9.11
N PHE A 572 26.03 -8.90 9.75
CA PHE A 572 25.82 -10.03 10.67
C PHE A 572 25.55 -9.61 12.12
N HIS A 573 24.79 -10.42 12.88
CA HIS A 573 25.38 -11.17 14.00
C HIS A 573 24.48 -12.25 14.62
N ARG A 574 24.93 -13.52 14.57
CA ARG A 574 24.64 -14.50 15.64
C ARG A 574 25.47 -14.13 16.87
N ARG A 575 24.87 -14.13 18.08
CA ARG A 575 25.60 -14.21 19.35
C ARG A 575 25.50 -15.63 19.91
N ARG A 576 26.65 -16.19 20.34
CA ARG A 576 26.70 -17.46 21.08
C ARG A 576 26.07 -17.25 22.47
N ARG A 577 25.20 -18.17 22.92
CA ARG A 577 24.96 -18.33 24.37
C ARG A 577 26.20 -19.00 24.98
N ARG A 578 26.73 -18.46 26.08
CA ARG A 578 27.57 -19.25 27.00
C ARG A 578 26.63 -20.10 27.85
N GLY A 579 27.07 -21.29 28.24
CA GLY A 579 26.39 -22.05 29.29
C GLY A 579 26.51 -21.33 30.63
N VAL A 580 25.47 -21.44 31.46
CA VAL A 580 25.55 -21.23 32.89
C VAL A 580 25.59 -22.61 33.52
N SER A 581 26.54 -22.83 34.43
CA SER A 581 26.57 -24.01 35.29
C SER A 581 25.71 -23.75 36.51
N GLU A 582 24.72 -24.59 36.75
CA GLU A 582 24.11 -24.75 38.08
C GLU A 582 24.46 -26.13 38.61
N THR A 583 24.83 -26.18 39.89
CA THR A 583 25.25 -27.38 40.60
C THR A 583 24.32 -27.59 41.78
N GLU A 584 23.43 -28.58 41.65
CA GLU A 584 23.16 -29.64 42.63
C GLU A 584 22.31 -30.75 41.98
#